data_AF-A0A2E5MS53-F1
#
_entry.id   AF-A0A2E5MS53-F1
#
_cell.length_a   1.000
_cell.length_b   1.000
_cell.length_c   1.000
_cell.angle_alpha   90.00
_cell.angle_beta   90.00
_cell.angle_gamma   90.00
#
_symmetry.space_group_name_H-M   'P 1'
#
loop_
_entity.id
_entity.type
_entity.pdbx_description
1 polymer ?
#
loop_
_entity_poly.entity_id
_entity_poly.type
_entity_poly.pdbx_seq_one_letter_code
_entity_poly.pdbx_strand_id
1 'polypeptide(L)'
;MFFRSILIVILYFSMKNYTIAESNIVINKLYPPKCSILEKSKVLLCPRIMEIDVEIGDQKIKKLVNCLVLSEEEEVLAFGENYIQPPKGKVYLTIREARRKIHEMKLIATAECKYTE
;
A
#
# COMPACT_ATOMS: atom_id res chain seq x y z
N MET A 1 -0.25 12.34 -52.35
CA MET A 1 0.77 11.97 -51.34
C MET A 1 0.61 12.72 -50.01
N PHE A 2 0.11 13.96 -49.97
CA PHE A 2 -0.07 14.76 -48.73
C PHE A 2 -1.03 14.17 -47.68
N PHE A 3 -2.13 13.54 -48.09
CA PHE A 3 -3.13 13.00 -47.14
C PHE A 3 -2.57 11.90 -46.22
N ARG A 4 -1.63 11.07 -46.72
CA ARG A 4 -0.99 10.03 -45.92
C ARG A 4 -0.09 10.62 -44.84
N SER A 5 0.61 11.71 -45.14
CA SER A 5 1.48 12.42 -44.21
C SER A 5 0.69 13.03 -43.05
N ILE A 6 -0.48 13.61 -43.34
CA ILE A 6 -1.37 14.20 -42.31
C ILE A 6 -1.91 13.13 -41.37
N LEU A 7 -2.31 11.97 -41.91
CA LEU A 7 -2.85 10.87 -41.12
C LEU A 7 -1.81 10.28 -40.14
N ILE A 8 -0.54 10.21 -40.57
CA ILE A 8 0.57 9.75 -39.72
C ILE A 8 0.83 10.75 -38.57
N VAL A 9 0.75 12.05 -38.83
CA VAL A 9 0.91 13.08 -37.80
C VAL A 9 -0.22 13.05 -36.78
N ILE A 10 -1.46 12.85 -37.23
CA ILE A 10 -2.62 12.72 -36.33
C ILE A 10 -2.50 11.45 -35.47
N LEU A 11 -2.13 10.31 -36.06
CA LEU A 11 -1.89 9.07 -35.30
C LEU A 11 -0.76 9.24 -34.27
N TYR A 12 0.31 9.94 -34.64
CA TYR A 12 1.42 10.22 -33.73
C TYR A 12 0.99 11.12 -32.55
N PHE A 13 0.17 12.14 -32.81
CA PHE A 13 -0.37 13.00 -31.75
C PHE A 13 -1.34 12.26 -30.81
N SER A 14 -2.17 11.37 -31.36
CA SER A 14 -3.09 10.54 -30.56
C SER A 14 -2.36 9.59 -29.61
N MET A 15 -1.23 9.00 -30.05
CA MET A 15 -0.44 8.08 -29.22
C MET A 15 0.28 8.78 -28.06
N LYS A 16 0.66 10.06 -28.20
CA LYS A 16 1.27 10.84 -27.11
C LYS A 16 0.36 11.04 -25.90
N ASN A 17 -0.95 11.03 -26.10
CA ASN A 17 -1.93 11.25 -25.03
C ASN A 17 -2.23 9.99 -24.20
N TYR A 18 -1.67 8.83 -24.57
CA TYR A 18 -1.81 7.57 -23.80
C TYR A 18 -0.72 7.39 -22.74
N THR A 19 -0.21 8.47 -22.15
CA THR A 19 0.54 8.34 -20.90
C THR A 19 -0.46 8.11 -19.78
N ILE A 20 -0.71 6.84 -19.50
CA ILE A 20 -1.50 6.39 -18.36
C ILE A 20 -0.82 6.95 -17.10
N ALA A 21 -1.55 7.80 -16.38
CA ALA A 21 -1.08 8.35 -15.12
C ALA A 21 -0.85 7.19 -14.14
N GLU A 22 0.43 6.92 -13.86
CA GLU A 22 0.86 6.07 -12.76
C GLU A 22 0.42 6.79 -11.48
N SER A 23 -0.78 6.45 -10.99
CA SER A 23 -1.33 7.05 -9.78
C SER A 23 -0.54 6.56 -8.60
N ASN A 24 0.52 7.26 -8.23
CA ASN A 24 1.46 6.85 -7.20
C ASN A 24 0.74 6.74 -5.85
N ILE A 25 0.76 5.54 -5.25
CA ILE A 25 0.41 5.36 -3.84
C ILE A 25 1.65 5.71 -3.04
N VAL A 26 1.56 6.70 -2.16
CA VAL A 26 2.64 7.09 -1.27
C VAL A 26 2.35 6.53 0.12
N ILE A 27 3.31 5.78 0.66
CA ILE A 27 3.25 5.29 2.04
C ILE A 27 3.82 6.36 2.95
N ASN A 28 2.97 6.96 3.77
CA ASN A 28 3.38 8.07 4.63
C ASN A 28 4.01 7.55 5.93
N LYS A 29 3.36 6.56 6.58
CA LYS A 29 3.81 6.05 7.87
C LYS A 29 3.30 4.65 8.13
N LEU A 30 4.17 3.82 8.69
CA LEU A 30 3.84 2.50 9.22
C LEU A 30 3.85 2.56 10.75
N TYR A 31 2.78 2.07 11.38
CA TYR A 31 2.62 2.01 12.82
C TYR A 31 2.73 0.55 13.29
N PRO A 32 3.63 0.27 14.26
CA PRO A 32 3.73 -1.04 14.87
C PRO A 32 2.48 -1.37 15.70
N PRO A 33 2.26 -2.66 16.04
CA PRO A 33 1.13 -3.05 16.88
C PRO A 33 1.23 -2.40 18.26
N LYS A 34 0.13 -1.78 18.71
CA LYS A 34 0.07 -1.13 20.01
C LYS A 34 -0.35 -2.15 21.08
N CYS A 35 0.55 -2.50 21.98
CA CYS A 35 0.20 -3.28 23.16
C CYS A 35 -0.42 -2.39 24.24
N SER A 36 -1.48 -2.87 24.90
CA SER A 36 -2.11 -2.20 26.04
C SER A 36 -2.28 -3.15 27.21
N ILE A 37 -2.32 -2.60 28.42
CA ILE A 37 -2.60 -3.37 29.64
C ILE A 37 -4.10 -3.21 29.94
N LEU A 38 -4.80 -4.33 30.08
CA LEU A 38 -6.21 -4.32 30.46
C LEU A 38 -6.35 -4.01 31.95
N GLU A 39 -7.03 -2.91 32.30
CA GLU A 39 -7.14 -2.44 33.69
C GLU A 39 -7.72 -3.49 34.65
N LYS A 40 -8.69 -4.29 34.20
CA LYS A 40 -9.39 -5.29 35.03
C LYS A 40 -8.59 -6.56 35.28
N SER A 41 -7.92 -7.09 34.24
CA SER A 41 -7.23 -8.37 34.32
C SER A 41 -5.72 -8.24 34.53
N LYS A 42 -5.16 -7.02 34.38
CA LYS A 42 -3.71 -6.74 34.34
C LYS A 42 -2.96 -7.56 33.29
N VAL A 43 -3.67 -8.12 32.32
CA VAL A 43 -3.08 -8.89 31.22
C VAL A 43 -2.64 -7.93 30.12
N LEU A 44 -1.48 -8.21 29.53
CA LEU A 44 -0.98 -7.52 28.36
C LEU A 44 -1.70 -8.02 27.10
N LEU A 45 -2.42 -7.13 26.42
CA LEU A 45 -3.07 -7.41 25.15
C LEU A 45 -2.25 -6.75 24.03
N CYS A 46 -1.60 -7.59 23.21
CA CYS A 46 -0.89 -7.16 22.02
C CYS A 46 -1.66 -7.60 20.77
N PRO A 47 -2.51 -6.74 20.18
CA PRO A 47 -3.19 -7.05 18.94
C PRO A 47 -2.17 -7.30 17.83
N ARG A 48 -2.42 -8.31 16.99
CA ARG A 48 -1.57 -8.65 15.84
C ARG A 48 -1.92 -7.83 14.60
N ILE A 49 -2.19 -6.54 14.81
CA ILE A 49 -2.66 -5.62 13.78
C ILE A 49 -1.69 -4.45 13.72
N MET A 50 -1.23 -4.14 12.51
CA MET A 50 -0.43 -2.96 12.19
C MET A 50 -1.28 -1.98 11.37
N GLU A 51 -0.91 -0.71 11.39
CA GLU A 51 -1.59 0.33 10.60
C GLU A 51 -0.60 0.95 9.62
N ILE A 52 -1.05 1.21 8.39
CA ILE A 52 -0.29 2.00 7.41
C ILE A 52 -1.14 3.17 6.95
N ASP A 53 -0.59 4.37 7.05
CA ASP A 53 -1.13 5.58 6.42
C ASP A 53 -0.65 5.63 4.97
N VAL A 54 -1.60 5.71 4.04
CA VAL A 54 -1.33 5.84 2.61
C VAL A 54 -2.00 7.07 2.02
N GLU A 55 -1.36 7.65 1.03
CA GLU A 55 -1.82 8.79 0.25
C GLU A 55 -1.92 8.38 -1.22
N ILE A 56 -3.09 8.62 -1.82
CA ILE A 56 -3.44 8.28 -3.19
C ILE A 56 -3.47 9.58 -3.98
N GLY A 57 -2.50 9.76 -4.88
CA GLY A 57 -2.43 10.93 -5.76
C GLY A 57 -3.51 10.92 -6.85
N ASP A 58 -4.07 12.09 -7.13
CA ASP A 58 -4.87 12.44 -8.32
C ASP A 58 -6.09 11.57 -8.67
N GLN A 59 -6.53 10.69 -7.77
CA GLN A 59 -7.75 9.90 -7.96
C GLN A 59 -8.94 10.47 -7.17
N LYS A 60 -10.15 10.38 -7.74
CA LYS A 60 -11.41 10.78 -7.08
C LYS A 60 -12.28 9.60 -6.65
N ILE A 61 -11.99 8.41 -7.17
CA ILE A 61 -12.80 7.21 -6.98
C ILE A 61 -12.20 6.36 -5.87
N LYS A 62 -13.06 5.75 -5.06
CA LYS A 62 -12.67 4.76 -4.06
C LYS A 62 -11.93 3.60 -4.71
N LYS A 63 -10.75 3.23 -4.20
CA LYS A 63 -9.95 2.11 -4.73
C LYS A 63 -9.65 1.09 -3.65
N LEU A 64 -9.60 -0.18 -4.04
CA LEU A 64 -9.05 -1.23 -3.21
C LEU A 64 -7.52 -1.15 -3.26
N VAL A 65 -6.91 -0.95 -2.10
CA VAL A 65 -5.46 -0.90 -1.93
C VAL A 65 -5.06 -2.10 -1.08
N ASN A 66 -4.14 -2.90 -1.60
CA ASN A 66 -3.50 -4.00 -0.89
C ASN A 66 -2.09 -3.55 -0.49
N CYS A 67 -1.72 -3.78 0.77
CA CYS A 67 -0.41 -3.47 1.29
C CYS A 67 0.22 -4.72 1.93
N LEU A 68 1.51 -4.88 1.71
CA LEU A 68 2.36 -5.93 2.25
C LEU A 68 3.53 -5.30 3.00
N VAL A 69 3.93 -5.94 4.10
CA VAL A 69 5.16 -5.60 4.82
C VAL A 69 6.12 -6.77 4.65
N LEU A 70 7.28 -6.46 4.10
CA LEU A 70 8.33 -7.41 3.74
C LEU A 70 9.51 -7.27 4.70
N SER A 71 10.16 -8.39 5.00
CA SER A 71 11.48 -8.42 5.63
C SER A 71 12.57 -8.00 4.64
N GLU A 72 13.81 -7.77 5.10
CA GLU A 72 14.98 -7.62 4.24
C GLU A 72 15.21 -8.83 3.33
N GLU A 73 14.79 -10.02 3.78
CA GLU A 73 14.84 -11.28 3.04
C GLU A 73 13.61 -11.48 2.11
N GLU A 74 12.84 -10.41 1.85
CA GLU A 74 11.62 -10.40 1.02
C GLU A 74 10.49 -11.31 1.53
N GLU A 75 10.58 -11.78 2.77
CA GLU A 75 9.51 -12.58 3.39
C GLU A 75 8.32 -11.71 3.80
N VAL A 76 7.10 -12.17 3.52
CA VAL A 76 5.86 -11.46 3.91
C VAL A 76 5.60 -11.59 5.42
N LEU A 77 5.73 -10.47 6.13
CA LEU A 77 5.55 -10.34 7.57
C LEU A 77 4.12 -9.98 7.95
N ALA A 78 3.51 -9.06 7.20
CA ALA A 78 2.13 -8.64 7.40
C ALA A 78 1.47 -8.29 6.08
N PHE A 79 0.15 -8.46 6.01
CA PHE A 79 -0.64 -8.18 4.82
C PHE A 79 -2.02 -7.66 5.18
N GLY A 80 -2.61 -6.88 4.29
CA GLY A 80 -3.98 -6.41 4.46
C GLY A 80 -4.42 -5.53 3.31
N GLU A 81 -5.72 -5.41 3.18
CA GLU A 81 -6.35 -4.66 2.10
C GLU A 81 -7.44 -3.77 2.66
N ASN A 82 -7.66 -2.61 2.03
CA ASN A 82 -8.76 -1.75 2.38
C ASN A 82 -9.22 -0.94 1.18
N TYR A 83 -10.52 -0.63 1.12
CA TYR A 83 -11.02 0.34 0.18
C TYR A 83 -10.82 1.76 0.70
N ILE A 84 -10.00 2.53 0.02
CA ILE A 84 -9.62 3.87 0.42
C ILE A 84 -10.33 4.89 -0.46
N GLN A 85 -10.95 5.87 0.20
CA GLN A 85 -11.41 7.09 -0.44
C GLN A 85 -10.23 8.07 -0.50
N PRO A 86 -9.75 8.47 -1.69
CA PRO A 86 -8.67 9.45 -1.81
C PRO A 86 -9.01 10.81 -1.14
N PRO A 87 -8.01 11.63 -0.77
CA PRO A 87 -6.58 11.47 -1.05
C PRO A 87 -5.82 10.66 0.01
N LYS A 88 -6.39 10.41 1.19
CA LYS A 88 -5.69 9.73 2.30
C LYS A 88 -6.54 8.61 2.86
N GLY A 89 -5.88 7.54 3.30
CA GLY A 89 -6.54 6.43 3.97
C GLY A 89 -5.60 5.64 4.86
N LYS A 90 -6.19 4.65 5.52
CA LYS A 90 -5.49 3.69 6.35
C LYS A 90 -5.71 2.28 5.86
N VAL A 91 -4.67 1.46 5.88
CA VAL A 91 -4.77 0.01 5.69
C VAL A 91 -4.37 -0.67 6.99
N TYR A 92 -5.20 -1.60 7.45
CA TYR A 92 -4.91 -2.42 8.63
C TYR A 92 -4.31 -3.73 8.16
N LEU A 93 -3.12 -4.07 8.64
CA LEU A 93 -2.41 -5.28 8.26
C LEU A 93 -2.45 -6.30 9.40
N THR A 94 -2.63 -7.55 9.03
CA THR A 94 -2.54 -8.68 9.95
C THR A 94 -1.15 -9.30 9.88
N ILE A 95 -0.52 -9.50 11.03
CA ILE A 95 0.82 -10.10 11.13
C ILE A 95 0.70 -11.61 10.92
N ARG A 96 1.52 -12.18 10.03
CA ARG A 96 1.53 -13.61 9.71
C ARG A 96 2.14 -14.43 10.87
N GLU A 97 1.53 -15.55 11.21
CA GLU A 97 1.86 -16.35 12.41
C GLU A 97 3.19 -17.15 12.34
N ALA A 98 3.93 -17.09 11.23
CA ALA A 98 5.07 -17.96 11.01
C ALA A 98 6.33 -17.53 11.80
N ARG A 99 6.54 -18.24 12.91
CA ARG A 99 7.75 -18.58 13.69
C ARG A 99 8.71 -17.48 14.17
N ARG A 100 8.67 -17.33 15.50
CA ARG A 100 9.81 -17.16 16.44
C ARG A 100 10.65 -15.89 16.25
N LYS A 101 10.41 -14.91 17.15
CA LYS A 101 11.21 -13.70 17.43
C LYS A 101 10.81 -12.39 16.72
N ILE A 102 9.53 -12.03 16.79
CA ILE A 102 9.16 -10.60 16.62
C ILE A 102 9.77 -9.73 17.73
N HIS A 103 10.07 -10.32 18.90
CA HIS A 103 10.65 -9.60 20.04
C HIS A 103 12.15 -9.21 19.89
N GLU A 104 12.88 -9.78 18.92
CA GLU A 104 14.27 -9.38 18.59
C GLU A 104 14.39 -8.75 17.20
N MET A 105 13.27 -8.63 16.50
CA MET A 105 13.19 -8.12 15.15
C MET A 105 13.42 -6.61 15.16
N LYS A 106 14.69 -6.23 15.03
CA LYS A 106 15.10 -4.92 14.50
C LYS A 106 14.70 -4.89 13.02
N LEU A 107 13.40 -4.98 12.74
CA LEU A 107 12.85 -5.11 11.40
C LEU A 107 13.04 -3.79 10.65
N ILE A 108 14.10 -3.72 9.86
CA ILE A 108 14.10 -2.87 8.68
C ILE A 108 13.13 -3.57 7.71
N ALA A 109 11.85 -3.23 7.84
CA ALA A 109 10.79 -3.80 7.01
C ALA A 109 10.36 -2.76 5.98
N THR A 110 10.36 -3.15 4.71
CA THR A 110 9.85 -2.32 3.62
C THR A 110 8.35 -2.61 3.46
N ALA A 111 7.55 -1.56 3.29
CA ALA A 111 6.14 -1.70 2.97
C ALA A 111 5.92 -1.44 1.48
N GLU A 112 5.13 -2.29 0.83
CA GLU A 112 4.69 -2.10 -0.56
C GLU A 112 3.17 -2.04 -0.59
N CYS A 113 2.61 -1.07 -1.33
CA CYS A 113 1.17 -0.95 -1.55
C CYS A 113 0.87 -0.88 -3.04
N LYS A 114 -0.14 -1.62 -3.49
CA LYS A 114 -0.57 -1.72 -4.89
C LYS A 114 -2.09 -1.60 -4.96
N TYR A 115 -2.61 -1.09 -6.06
CA TYR A 115 -4.04 -1.21 -6.34
C TYR A 115 -4.35 -2.64 -6.71
N THR A 116 -5.47 -3.15 -6.20
CA THR A 116 -6.02 -4.40 -6.69
C THR A 116 -6.98 -4.05 -7.83
N GLU A 117 -6.74 -4.59 -9.02
CA GLU A 117 -7.59 -4.42 -10.22
C GLU A 117 -8.92 -5.16 -10.09
#